data_AF-A0A7X1ZRL1-F1
#
_entry.id   AF-A0A7X1ZRL1-F1
#
_cell.length_a   1.000
_cell.length_b   1.000
_cell.length_c   1.000
_cell.angle_alpha   90.00
_cell.angle_beta   90.00
_cell.angle_gamma   90.00
#
_symmetry.space_group_name_H-M   'P 1'
#
loop_
_entity.id
_entity.type
_entity.pdbx_description
1 polymer ?
#
loop_
_entity_poly.entity_id
_entity_poly.type
_entity_poly.pdbx_seq_one_letter_code
_entity_poly.pdbx_strand_id
1 'polypeptide(L)'
;MSRTTKALLIAAVAVMLVAATSAYSYYETWDGWFNSGNLYYNSKTYSYVEGGIGVDDSTTRIGMDLFYRTTIPRIAFVCAAGYRDSIFVYIDEFGGAKEYGQSGTTEGIGSWSGIGYADRAGSTMLFYFGGSWEAEFDYTDPPDGTYEGTWRETQSSIPGVRGSGTSSGSLQ
;
A
#
# COMPACT_ATOMS: atom_id res chain seq x y z
N MET A 1 50.09 -22.33 8.93
CA MET A 1 49.20 -21.14 8.90
C MET A 1 49.51 -20.26 10.11
N SER A 2 49.86 -18.99 9.90
CA SER A 2 50.29 -18.11 11.00
C SER A 2 49.11 -17.60 11.84
N ARG A 3 49.37 -17.15 13.06
CA ARG A 3 48.35 -16.54 13.93
C ARG A 3 47.67 -15.34 13.26
N THR A 4 48.42 -14.57 12.48
CA THR A 4 47.93 -13.42 11.71
C THR A 4 46.94 -13.84 10.62
N THR A 5 47.23 -14.93 9.89
CA THR A 5 46.32 -15.45 8.86
C THR A 5 44.98 -15.92 9.46
N LYS A 6 45.00 -16.54 10.65
CA LYS A 6 43.78 -16.96 11.35
C LYS A 6 42.93 -15.76 11.80
N ALA A 7 43.57 -14.73 12.35
CA ALA A 7 42.87 -13.52 12.78
C ALA A 7 42.21 -12.77 11.61
N LEU A 8 42.89 -12.68 10.46
CA LEU A 8 42.35 -12.07 9.24
C LEU A 8 41.13 -12.82 8.70
N LEU A 9 41.15 -14.16 8.73
CA LEU A 9 40.01 -14.97 8.28
C LEU A 9 38.80 -14.83 9.22
N ILE A 10 39.03 -14.79 10.54
CA ILE A 10 37.94 -14.57 11.50
C ILE A 10 37.35 -13.17 11.32
N ALA A 11 38.19 -12.14 11.12
CA ALA A 11 37.73 -10.78 10.85
C ALA A 11 36.92 -10.69 9.55
N ALA A 12 37.36 -11.36 8.48
CA ALA A 12 36.64 -11.40 7.21
C ALA A 12 35.27 -12.09 7.34
N VAL A 13 35.21 -13.22 8.05
CA VAL A 13 33.93 -13.93 8.32
C VAL A 13 33.01 -13.08 9.19
N ALA A 14 33.54 -12.39 10.20
CA ALA A 14 32.75 -11.49 11.05
C ALA A 14 32.19 -10.30 10.27
N VAL A 15 32.98 -9.68 9.38
CA VAL A 15 32.50 -8.59 8.51
C VAL A 15 31.44 -9.09 7.53
N MET A 16 31.61 -10.28 6.95
CA MET A 16 30.58 -10.88 6.08
C MET A 16 29.31 -11.24 6.87
N LEU A 17 29.41 -11.72 8.11
CA LEU A 17 28.25 -11.98 8.97
C LEU A 17 27.54 -10.68 9.37
N VAL A 18 28.28 -9.62 9.67
CA VAL A 18 27.73 -8.30 10.01
C VAL A 18 27.05 -7.68 8.80
N ALA A 19 27.66 -7.76 7.61
CA ALA A 19 27.05 -7.31 6.36
C ALA A 19 25.79 -8.11 6.01
N ALA A 20 25.82 -9.43 6.22
CA ALA A 20 24.66 -10.29 6.06
C ALA A 20 23.55 -9.95 7.08
N THR A 21 23.89 -9.64 8.33
CA THR A 21 22.90 -9.26 9.37
C THR A 21 22.36 -7.85 9.22
N SER A 22 23.13 -6.88 8.69
CA SER A 22 22.63 -5.54 8.36
C SER A 22 21.73 -5.51 7.12
N ALA A 23 21.71 -6.58 6.32
CA ALA A 23 20.76 -6.76 5.22
C ALA A 23 19.36 -7.22 5.69
N TYR A 24 19.17 -7.53 6.98
CA TYR A 24 17.88 -8.04 7.54
C TYR A 24 16.94 -6.94 8.08
N SER A 25 16.99 -5.74 7.52
CA SER A 25 15.97 -4.71 7.75
C SER A 25 15.85 -3.84 6.51
N TYR A 26 15.53 -4.48 5.39
CA TYR A 26 15.17 -3.73 4.20
C TYR A 26 13.71 -3.28 4.34
N TYR A 27 13.47 -2.03 3.96
CA TYR A 27 12.22 -1.32 4.11
C TYR A 27 11.86 -0.74 2.75
N GLU A 28 10.70 -1.12 2.23
CA GLU A 28 10.20 -0.58 0.97
C GLU A 28 9.14 0.47 1.25
N THR A 29 9.19 1.56 0.50
CA THR A 29 8.09 2.51 0.44
C THR A 29 7.54 2.52 -0.98
N TRP A 30 6.23 2.44 -1.10
CA TRP A 30 5.51 2.38 -2.37
C TRP A 30 4.57 3.57 -2.46
N ASP A 31 4.64 4.33 -3.56
CA ASP A 31 3.69 5.40 -3.82
C ASP A 31 2.51 4.93 -4.68
N GLY A 32 1.34 5.57 -4.54
CA GLY A 32 0.27 5.39 -5.52
C GLY A 32 -0.81 4.33 -5.23
N TRP A 33 -1.09 4.06 -3.96
CA TRP A 33 -2.28 3.29 -3.61
C TRP A 33 -3.54 4.13 -3.83
N PHE A 34 -4.56 3.55 -4.48
CA PHE A 34 -5.84 4.20 -4.85
C PHE A 34 -5.73 5.26 -5.96
N ASN A 35 -5.03 4.95 -7.05
CA ASN A 35 -4.75 5.89 -8.16
C ASN A 35 -5.83 5.98 -9.24
N SER A 36 -6.86 5.13 -9.18
CA SER A 36 -8.04 5.24 -10.03
C SER A 36 -9.24 4.59 -9.37
N GLY A 37 -10.42 4.74 -9.99
CA GLY A 37 -11.60 3.96 -9.64
C GLY A 37 -12.90 4.74 -9.67
N ASN A 38 -13.96 4.08 -9.22
CA ASN A 38 -15.28 4.67 -9.06
C ASN A 38 -15.92 4.24 -7.74
N LEU A 39 -16.68 5.14 -7.13
CA LEU A 39 -17.61 4.85 -6.06
C LEU A 39 -19.04 5.02 -6.58
N TYR A 40 -19.90 4.06 -6.30
CA TYR A 40 -21.34 4.15 -6.54
C TYR A 40 -22.04 4.40 -5.22
N TYR A 41 -22.83 5.48 -5.17
CA TYR A 41 -23.64 5.81 -4.00
C TYR A 41 -24.89 6.58 -4.44
N ASN A 42 -26.03 6.28 -3.82
CA ASN A 42 -27.29 6.96 -4.06
C ASN A 42 -27.65 7.13 -5.56
N SER A 43 -27.54 6.04 -6.33
CA SER A 43 -27.84 6.01 -7.77
C SER A 43 -26.95 6.91 -8.64
N LYS A 44 -25.77 7.27 -8.15
CA LYS A 44 -24.76 8.03 -8.88
C LYS A 44 -23.43 7.31 -8.86
N THR A 45 -22.68 7.49 -9.94
CA THR A 45 -21.27 7.10 -10.03
C THR A 45 -20.41 8.33 -9.80
N TYR A 46 -19.50 8.23 -8.84
CA TYR A 46 -18.48 9.20 -8.52
C TYR A 46 -17.16 8.64 -9.06
N SER A 47 -16.52 9.36 -9.98
CA SER A 47 -15.27 8.92 -10.60
C SER A 47 -14.08 9.55 -9.88
N TYR A 48 -12.99 8.80 -9.77
CA TYR A 48 -11.72 9.30 -9.24
C TYR A 48 -11.29 10.60 -9.92
N VAL A 49 -10.82 11.54 -9.11
CA VAL A 49 -10.31 12.85 -9.55
C VAL A 49 -8.86 13.02 -9.16
N GLU A 50 -8.54 12.74 -7.90
CA GLU A 50 -7.19 12.89 -7.34
C GLU A 50 -7.04 12.03 -6.09
N GLY A 51 -5.80 11.76 -5.70
CA GLY A 51 -5.48 10.88 -4.59
C GLY A 51 -4.18 10.11 -4.79
N GLY A 52 -3.89 9.23 -3.85
CA GLY A 52 -2.68 8.44 -3.78
C GLY A 52 -2.17 8.44 -2.34
N ILE A 53 -2.04 7.26 -1.74
CA ILE A 53 -1.31 7.12 -0.47
C ILE A 53 -0.01 6.36 -0.69
N GLY A 54 1.01 6.75 0.06
CA GLY A 54 2.19 5.90 0.25
C GLY A 54 1.89 4.79 1.23
N VAL A 55 2.45 3.60 1.00
CA VAL A 55 2.48 2.49 1.95
C VAL A 55 3.91 2.03 2.15
N ASP A 56 4.20 1.52 3.33
CA ASP A 56 5.49 0.96 3.67
C ASP A 56 5.34 -0.53 3.89
N ASP A 57 6.41 -1.25 3.60
CA ASP A 57 6.59 -2.65 3.92
C ASP A 57 7.60 -2.81 5.06
N SER A 58 7.25 -3.66 6.04
CA SER A 58 8.19 -4.13 7.05
C SER A 58 8.35 -5.64 7.03
N THR A 59 9.61 -6.08 7.15
CA THR A 59 9.97 -7.47 7.42
C THR A 59 9.69 -7.79 8.89
N THR A 60 8.44 -8.10 9.24
CA THR A 60 8.04 -8.39 10.63
C THR A 60 7.68 -9.85 10.87
N ARG A 61 7.59 -10.68 9.83
CA ARG A 61 7.29 -12.12 9.95
C ARG A 61 8.17 -12.98 9.05
N ILE A 62 8.53 -14.16 9.56
CA ILE A 62 9.40 -15.14 8.88
C ILE A 62 8.81 -15.51 7.51
N GLY A 63 9.40 -14.98 6.44
CA GLY A 63 9.01 -15.28 5.06
C GLY A 63 7.88 -14.43 4.48
N MET A 64 7.45 -13.37 5.17
CA MET A 64 6.47 -12.42 4.63
C MET A 64 6.84 -10.97 4.94
N ASP A 65 6.53 -10.16 3.96
CA ASP A 65 6.65 -8.71 3.94
C ASP A 65 5.26 -8.13 4.26
N LEU A 66 5.16 -7.28 5.29
CA LEU A 66 3.89 -6.73 5.77
C LEU A 66 3.74 -5.26 5.43
N PHE A 67 2.64 -4.95 4.74
CA PHE A 67 2.30 -3.59 4.36
C PHE A 67 1.52 -2.85 5.45
N TYR A 68 1.80 -1.56 5.59
CA TYR A 68 1.01 -0.62 6.37
C TYR A 68 1.11 0.79 5.79
N ARG A 69 0.12 1.64 6.10
CA ARG A 69 0.16 3.05 5.69
C ARG A 69 1.29 3.81 6.38
N THR A 70 1.92 4.75 5.66
CA THR A 70 3.09 5.50 6.16
C THR A 70 2.72 6.80 6.86
N THR A 71 1.59 7.41 6.47
CA THR A 71 1.24 8.78 6.86
C THR A 71 -0.20 8.89 7.35
N ILE A 72 -0.40 9.63 8.45
CA ILE A 72 -1.70 9.90 9.07
C ILE A 72 -1.87 11.41 9.30
N PRO A 73 -3.04 12.02 9.04
CA PRO A 73 -4.08 11.64 8.09
C PRO A 73 -3.92 12.41 6.77
N ARG A 74 -4.06 11.73 5.62
CA ARG A 74 -4.19 12.35 4.30
C ARG A 74 -5.41 11.80 3.59
N ILE A 75 -6.03 12.64 2.75
CA ILE A 75 -7.03 12.21 1.79
C ILE A 75 -6.39 11.13 0.92
N ALA A 76 -6.94 9.93 0.95
CA ALA A 76 -6.46 8.83 0.14
C ALA A 76 -6.90 9.00 -1.31
N PHE A 77 -8.17 9.34 -1.52
CA PHE A 77 -8.67 9.73 -2.83
C PHE A 77 -9.96 10.54 -2.76
N VAL A 78 -10.25 11.22 -3.85
CA VAL A 78 -11.47 12.01 -4.08
C VAL A 78 -12.16 11.45 -5.30
N CYS A 79 -13.46 11.18 -5.18
CA CYS A 79 -14.32 10.88 -6.31
C CYS A 79 -15.40 11.96 -6.46
N ALA A 80 -15.76 12.33 -7.69
CA ALA A 80 -16.79 13.33 -7.96
C ALA A 80 -17.82 12.83 -8.98
N ALA A 81 -19.09 13.20 -8.76
CA ALA A 81 -20.18 12.98 -9.71
C ALA A 81 -20.64 14.30 -10.38
N GLY A 82 -20.14 15.45 -9.93
CA GLY A 82 -20.46 16.76 -10.46
C GLY A 82 -20.01 17.90 -9.53
N TYR A 83 -20.35 19.15 -9.89
CA TYR A 83 -20.03 20.31 -9.07
C TYR A 83 -20.73 20.24 -7.70
N ARG A 84 -19.94 20.26 -6.61
CA ARG A 84 -20.40 20.10 -5.21
C ARG A 84 -21.12 18.77 -4.93
N ASP A 85 -20.68 17.72 -5.62
CA ASP A 85 -21.12 16.35 -5.37
C ASP A 85 -19.89 15.43 -5.41
N SER A 86 -19.24 15.32 -4.26
CA SER A 86 -17.95 14.64 -4.10
C SER A 86 -17.94 13.72 -2.89
N ILE A 87 -17.15 12.66 -2.97
CA ILE A 87 -16.84 11.78 -1.86
C ILE A 87 -15.34 11.89 -1.59
N PHE A 88 -14.99 12.33 -0.39
CA PHE A 88 -13.62 12.36 0.11
C PHE A 88 -13.38 11.12 0.95
N VAL A 89 -12.26 10.45 0.69
CA VAL A 89 -11.90 9.20 1.38
C VAL A 89 -10.63 9.41 2.18
N TYR A 90 -10.70 9.05 3.45
CA TYR A 90 -9.56 8.99 4.36
C TYR A 90 -9.37 7.54 4.78
N ILE A 91 -8.14 7.02 4.69
CA ILE A 91 -7.82 5.64 5.08
C ILE A 91 -7.29 5.65 6.51
N ASP A 92 -7.99 4.96 7.41
CA ASP A 92 -7.67 4.79 8.82
C ASP A 92 -6.78 3.58 9.09
N GLU A 93 -6.91 2.53 8.29
CA GLU A 93 -6.03 1.38 8.37
C GLU A 93 -5.77 0.85 6.96
N PHE A 94 -4.53 0.50 6.70
CA PHE A 94 -4.12 -0.21 5.49
C PHE A 94 -3.20 -1.32 5.95
N GLY A 95 -3.45 -2.53 5.50
CA GLY A 95 -2.68 -3.71 5.90
C GLY A 95 -2.68 -4.74 4.80
N GLY A 96 -1.66 -5.59 4.78
CA GLY A 96 -1.60 -6.74 3.89
C GLY A 96 -0.21 -7.35 3.89
N ALA A 97 0.03 -8.28 2.99
CA ALA A 97 1.30 -8.95 2.92
C ALA A 97 1.62 -9.49 1.52
N LYS A 98 2.92 -9.67 1.26
CA LYS A 98 3.47 -10.42 0.12
C LYS A 98 4.49 -11.46 0.61
N GLU A 99 4.89 -12.38 -0.26
CA GLU A 99 6.01 -13.28 0.03
C GLU A 99 7.32 -12.48 0.17
N TYR A 100 8.19 -12.90 1.09
CA TYR A 100 9.46 -12.21 1.34
C TYR A 100 10.42 -12.29 0.15
N GLY A 101 11.02 -11.15 -0.22
CA GLY A 101 12.09 -11.07 -1.21
C GLY A 101 11.89 -9.96 -2.24
N GLN A 102 12.97 -9.61 -2.96
CA GLN A 102 13.04 -8.53 -3.95
C GLN A 102 13.47 -9.02 -5.34
N SER A 103 13.34 -10.32 -5.63
CA SER A 103 13.77 -10.86 -6.92
C SER A 103 12.60 -11.49 -7.64
N GLY A 104 12.37 -11.06 -8.89
CA GLY A 104 11.29 -11.57 -9.73
C GLY A 104 9.97 -10.85 -9.45
N THR A 105 8.88 -11.58 -9.68
CA THR A 105 7.52 -11.07 -9.51
C THR A 105 6.88 -11.73 -8.30
N THR A 106 6.25 -10.92 -7.45
CA THR A 106 5.60 -11.39 -6.21
C THR A 106 4.16 -10.88 -6.14
N GLU A 107 3.25 -11.70 -5.63
CA GLU A 107 1.86 -11.28 -5.37
C GLU A 107 1.67 -10.87 -3.91
N GLY A 108 0.85 -9.84 -3.69
CA GLY A 108 0.43 -9.42 -2.37
C GLY A 108 -1.07 -9.16 -2.29
N ILE A 109 -1.61 -9.34 -1.09
CA ILE A 109 -3.03 -9.12 -0.79
C ILE A 109 -3.21 -8.44 0.56
N GLY A 110 -4.32 -7.73 0.72
CA GLY A 110 -4.63 -7.11 1.99
C GLY A 110 -5.99 -6.45 2.08
N SER A 111 -6.11 -5.60 3.09
CA SER A 111 -7.33 -4.89 3.43
C SER A 111 -7.05 -3.43 3.79
N TRP A 112 -8.12 -2.65 3.75
CA TRP A 112 -8.10 -1.26 4.16
C TRP A 112 -9.43 -0.88 4.80
N SER A 113 -9.41 0.11 5.67
CA SER A 113 -10.58 0.71 6.29
C SER A 113 -10.41 2.22 6.41
N GLY A 114 -11.51 2.94 6.50
CA GLY A 114 -11.47 4.39 6.50
C GLY A 114 -12.82 5.07 6.67
N ILE A 115 -12.78 6.39 6.55
CA ILE A 115 -13.92 7.28 6.67
C ILE A 115 -14.16 7.98 5.33
N GLY A 116 -15.41 7.95 4.89
CA GLY A 116 -15.92 8.65 3.73
C GLY A 116 -16.75 9.86 4.14
N TYR A 117 -16.53 10.98 3.45
CA TYR A 117 -17.37 12.17 3.55
C TYR A 117 -18.02 12.43 2.20
N ALA A 118 -19.33 12.20 2.11
CA ALA A 118 -20.11 12.62 0.96
C ALA A 118 -20.56 14.08 1.18
N ASP A 119 -20.03 15.00 0.39
CA ASP A 119 -20.52 16.39 0.32
C ASP A 119 -21.47 16.53 -0.86
N ARG A 120 -22.73 16.84 -0.55
CA ARG A 120 -23.79 17.01 -1.54
C ARG A 120 -24.62 18.24 -1.21
N ALA A 121 -24.54 19.24 -2.09
CA ALA A 121 -25.37 20.45 -2.02
C ALA A 121 -25.39 21.12 -0.63
N GLY A 122 -24.26 21.08 0.09
CA GLY A 122 -24.11 21.69 1.41
C GLY A 122 -24.53 20.80 2.59
N SER A 123 -24.87 19.53 2.34
CA SER A 123 -25.01 18.50 3.37
C SER A 123 -23.83 17.55 3.32
N THR A 124 -23.18 17.34 4.46
CA THR A 124 -22.07 16.39 4.60
C THR A 124 -22.53 15.18 5.40
N MET A 125 -22.31 13.99 4.85
CA MET A 125 -22.57 12.72 5.55
C MET A 125 -21.27 11.97 5.75
N LEU A 126 -21.04 11.53 6.99
CA LEU A 126 -19.94 10.66 7.38
C LEU A 126 -20.36 9.19 7.31
N PHE A 127 -19.52 8.34 6.75
CA PHE A 127 -19.70 6.89 6.80
C PHE A 127 -18.35 6.17 6.93
N TYR A 128 -18.36 5.00 7.53
CA TYR A 128 -17.20 4.12 7.59
C TYR A 128 -17.27 3.12 6.45
N PHE A 129 -16.14 2.82 5.84
CA PHE A 129 -16.08 1.83 4.79
C PHE A 129 -14.69 1.23 4.67
N GLY A 130 -14.60 0.13 3.96
CA GLY A 130 -13.38 -0.63 3.84
C GLY A 130 -13.46 -1.62 2.70
N GLY A 131 -12.32 -2.24 2.44
CA GLY A 131 -12.15 -3.04 1.27
C GLY A 131 -10.99 -4.00 1.35
N SER A 132 -10.79 -4.68 0.23
CA SER A 132 -9.61 -5.48 -0.03
C SER A 132 -8.77 -4.85 -1.13
N TRP A 133 -7.52 -5.29 -1.19
CA TRP A 133 -6.63 -5.04 -2.31
C TRP A 133 -5.84 -6.29 -2.67
N GLU A 134 -5.41 -6.34 -3.92
CA GLU A 134 -4.49 -7.34 -4.49
C GLU A 134 -3.53 -6.61 -5.43
N ALA A 135 -2.26 -7.01 -5.44
CA ALA A 135 -1.22 -6.39 -6.26
C ALA A 135 -0.15 -7.40 -6.69
N GLU A 136 0.44 -7.12 -7.84
CA GLU A 136 1.61 -7.79 -8.39
C GLU A 136 2.78 -6.80 -8.33
N PHE A 137 3.88 -7.22 -7.70
CA PHE A 137 5.11 -6.44 -7.53
C PHE A 137 6.17 -7.00 -8.47
N ASP A 138 6.72 -6.14 -9.32
CA ASP A 138 7.74 -6.49 -10.30
C ASP A 138 9.10 -5.91 -9.88
N TYR A 139 10.02 -6.80 -9.55
CA TYR A 139 11.42 -6.50 -9.22
C TYR A 139 12.39 -7.04 -10.28
N THR A 140 11.93 -7.33 -11.48
CA THR A 140 12.78 -7.86 -12.56
C THR A 140 13.78 -6.82 -13.08
N ASP A 141 13.52 -5.53 -12.88
CA ASP A 141 14.42 -4.40 -13.23
C ASP A 141 14.94 -3.66 -11.97
N PRO A 142 15.91 -4.23 -11.23
CA PRO A 142 16.44 -3.60 -10.02
C PRO A 142 17.33 -2.38 -10.34
N PRO A 143 17.29 -1.30 -9.55
CA PRO A 143 16.59 -1.16 -8.26
C PRO A 143 15.16 -0.59 -8.36
N ASP A 144 14.61 -0.39 -9.55
CA ASP A 144 13.38 0.38 -9.79
C ASP A 144 12.14 -0.55 -9.77
N GLY A 145 11.83 -1.10 -8.60
CA GLY A 145 10.65 -1.95 -8.43
C GLY A 145 9.35 -1.21 -8.75
N THR A 146 8.41 -1.89 -9.42
CA THR A 146 7.07 -1.35 -9.71
C THR A 146 5.98 -2.28 -9.19
N TYR A 147 4.75 -1.77 -9.09
CA TYR A 147 3.60 -2.63 -8.82
C TYR A 147 2.36 -2.15 -9.58
N GLU A 148 1.47 -3.10 -9.84
CA GLU A 148 0.11 -2.85 -10.31
C GLU A 148 -0.88 -3.67 -9.48
N GLY A 149 -2.06 -3.13 -9.23
CA GLY A 149 -3.05 -3.80 -8.39
C GLY A 149 -4.45 -3.27 -8.53
N THR A 150 -5.37 -3.92 -7.84
CA THR A 150 -6.76 -3.50 -7.75
C THR A 150 -7.20 -3.36 -6.30
N TRP A 151 -8.17 -2.48 -6.08
CA TRP A 151 -8.86 -2.35 -4.81
C TRP A 151 -10.36 -2.46 -5.01
N ARG A 152 -11.05 -2.97 -3.99
CA ARG A 152 -12.50 -3.12 -4.01
C ARG A 152 -13.07 -2.81 -2.62
N GLU A 153 -14.14 -2.02 -2.59
CA GLU A 153 -14.96 -1.85 -1.39
C GLU A 153 -15.73 -3.15 -1.13
N THR A 154 -15.65 -3.63 0.10
CA THR A 154 -16.29 -4.88 0.55
C THR A 154 -17.20 -4.67 1.75
N GLN A 155 -17.10 -3.52 2.42
CA GLN A 155 -17.91 -3.17 3.57
C GLN A 155 -18.14 -1.66 3.67
N SER A 156 -19.37 -1.29 4.04
CA SER A 156 -19.76 0.09 4.30
C SER A 156 -20.81 0.13 5.41
N SER A 157 -20.69 1.11 6.31
CA SER A 157 -21.66 1.36 7.37
C SER A 157 -22.99 1.88 6.85
N ILE A 158 -23.02 2.37 5.61
CA ILE A 158 -24.24 2.80 4.92
C ILE A 158 -24.55 1.84 3.77
N PRO A 159 -25.80 1.36 3.65
CA PRO A 159 -26.19 0.49 2.55
C PRO A 159 -26.01 1.17 1.18
N GLY A 160 -25.50 0.41 0.21
CA GLY A 160 -25.50 0.81 -1.20
C GLY A 160 -24.30 1.65 -1.66
N VAL A 161 -23.32 1.93 -0.79
CA VAL A 161 -21.98 2.31 -1.26
C VAL A 161 -21.33 1.07 -1.83
N ARG A 162 -20.75 1.20 -3.02
CA ARG A 162 -19.93 0.17 -3.68
C ARG A 162 -18.77 0.85 -4.38
N GLY A 163 -17.65 0.18 -4.54
CA GLY A 163 -16.51 0.80 -5.20
C GLY A 163 -15.43 -0.17 -5.63
N SER A 164 -14.68 0.24 -6.65
CA SER A 164 -13.48 -0.45 -7.07
C SER A 164 -12.62 0.43 -7.95
N GLY A 165 -11.34 0.12 -8.03
CA GLY A 165 -10.39 0.82 -8.87
C GLY A 165 -9.04 0.12 -8.95
N THR A 166 -8.05 0.82 -9.47
CA THR A 166 -6.68 0.33 -9.59
C THR A 166 -5.71 1.11 -8.71
N SER A 167 -4.58 0.48 -8.42
CA SER A 167 -3.42 1.04 -7.76
C SER A 167 -2.20 0.72 -8.62
N SER A 168 -1.22 1.63 -8.66
CA SER A 168 0.02 1.41 -9.40
C SER A 168 1.03 2.45 -8.98
N GLY A 169 2.30 2.06 -8.88
CA GLY A 169 3.36 3.00 -8.58
C GLY A 169 4.71 2.34 -8.53
N SER A 170 5.66 3.03 -7.91
CA SER A 170 7.06 2.63 -7.88
C SER A 170 7.60 2.59 -6.46
N LEU A 171 8.65 1.79 -6.29
CA LEU A 171 9.49 1.79 -5.12
C LEU A 171 10.17 3.17 -5.00
N GLN A 172 10.15 3.76 -3.80
CA GLN A 172 10.74 5.07 -3.48
C GLN A 172 12.11 4.98 -2.79
#